data_AF-A7RZN4-F1
#
_entry.id   AF-A7RZN4-F1
#
_cell.length_a   1.000
_cell.length_b   1.000
_cell.length_c   1.000
_cell.angle_alpha   90.00
_cell.angle_beta   90.00
_cell.angle_gamma   90.00
#
_symmetry.space_group_name_H-M   'P 1'
#
loop_
_entity.id
_entity.type
_entity.pdbx_description
1 polymer ?
#
loop_
_entity_poly.entity_id
_entity_poly.type
_entity_poly.pdbx_seq_one_letter_code
_entity_poly.pdbx_strand_id
1 'polypeptide(L)'
;DFQSIELRLLANLSDDPDLLRVFNDSTSIDIFTKLTSQWLGVPPVKVDFKERERTKRIVYSVIYGVGRERLGNTLCVEPNEAKGFMESFLGKFPGINEFSRKCIEDCNTNGFVSTIFKRKRWIPHIKSRDFQIRSQAERQAVNFVVQGSAADLCKSAMIQIVHALEKDVSLKARLLLQIHDELLLEVADTDIDRVKGSSALAF
;
A
#
# COMPACT_ATOMS: atom_id res chain seq x y z
N ASP A 1 -4.63 -6.31 -12.13
CA ASP A 1 -4.52 -6.07 -10.68
C ASP A 1 -3.08 -5.70 -10.37
N PHE A 2 -2.85 -4.59 -9.67
CA PHE A 2 -1.54 -4.30 -9.12
C PHE A 2 -1.30 -5.06 -7.82
N GLN A 3 -0.48 -6.10 -7.91
CA GLN A 3 -0.15 -6.93 -6.74
C GLN A 3 0.47 -6.13 -5.58
N SER A 4 -0.32 -5.94 -4.52
CA SER A 4 0.11 -5.31 -3.25
C SER A 4 0.70 -3.90 -3.43
N ILE A 5 0.12 -3.08 -4.31
CA ILE A 5 0.65 -1.76 -4.69
C ILE A 5 0.95 -0.84 -3.50
N GLU A 6 0.06 -0.79 -2.50
CA GLU A 6 0.23 0.09 -1.34
C GLU A 6 1.44 -0.32 -0.50
N LEU A 7 1.71 -1.62 -0.38
CA LEU A 7 2.83 -2.13 0.37
C LEU A 7 4.15 -1.96 -0.39
N ARG A 8 4.13 -2.09 -1.72
CA ARG A 8 5.28 -1.75 -2.58
C ARG A 8 5.61 -0.26 -2.51
N LEU A 9 4.59 0.59 -2.50
CA LEU A 9 4.76 2.03 -2.31
C LEU A 9 5.28 2.34 -0.93
N LEU A 10 4.76 1.69 0.11
CA LEU A 10 5.29 1.86 1.46
C LEU A 10 6.78 1.50 1.49
N ALA A 11 7.17 0.36 0.92
CA ALA A 11 8.58 -0.05 0.84
C ALA A 11 9.46 0.99 0.12
N ASN A 12 8.97 1.53 -0.99
CA ASN A 12 9.68 2.55 -1.76
C ASN A 12 9.77 3.90 -1.03
N LEU A 13 8.69 4.34 -0.38
CA LEU A 13 8.62 5.61 0.33
C LEU A 13 9.36 5.57 1.67
N SER A 14 9.40 4.39 2.31
CA SER A 14 10.11 4.16 3.57
C SER A 14 11.59 3.87 3.39
N ASP A 15 12.00 3.50 2.17
CA ASP A 15 13.36 3.05 1.84
C ASP A 15 13.88 2.00 2.84
N ASP A 16 12.98 1.14 3.32
CA ASP A 16 13.33 0.17 4.36
C ASP A 16 14.04 -1.02 3.70
N PRO A 17 15.30 -1.32 4.05
CA PRO A 17 16.10 -2.30 3.33
C PRO A 17 15.61 -3.73 3.51
N ASP A 18 14.95 -4.05 4.63
CA ASP A 18 14.35 -5.38 4.85
C ASP A 18 13.07 -5.51 4.03
N LEU A 19 12.19 -4.49 4.06
CA LEU A 19 10.96 -4.48 3.30
C LEU A 19 11.20 -4.49 1.77
N LEU A 20 12.17 -3.71 1.29
CA LEU A 20 12.59 -3.73 -0.11
C LEU A 20 13.11 -5.10 -0.54
N ARG A 21 13.90 -5.77 0.31
CA ARG A 21 14.38 -7.14 0.05
C ARG A 21 13.23 -8.14 -0.09
N VAL A 22 12.18 -8.01 0.71
CA VAL A 22 10.99 -8.87 0.61
C VAL A 22 10.34 -8.78 -0.78
N PHE A 23 10.30 -7.59 -1.37
CA PHE A 23 9.69 -7.35 -2.69
C PHE A 23 10.59 -7.64 -3.89
N ASN A 24 11.91 -7.56 -3.71
CA ASN A 24 12.89 -7.84 -4.75
C ASN A 24 13.28 -9.33 -4.81
N ASP A 25 12.88 -10.12 -3.83
CA ASP A 25 13.06 -11.56 -3.85
C ASP A 25 12.14 -12.21 -4.90
N SER A 26 12.75 -12.78 -5.93
CA SER A 26 12.08 -13.42 -7.07
C SER A 26 11.48 -14.80 -6.77
N THR A 27 11.54 -15.29 -5.53
CA THR A 27 10.88 -16.54 -5.15
C THR A 27 9.36 -16.41 -5.23
N SER A 28 8.69 -17.49 -5.70
CA SER A 28 7.24 -17.58 -5.87
C SER A 28 6.44 -17.68 -4.56
N ILE A 29 7.03 -17.27 -3.44
CA ILE A 29 6.43 -17.33 -2.10
C ILE A 29 5.53 -16.09 -1.93
N ASP A 30 4.34 -16.30 -1.35
CA ASP A 30 3.42 -15.22 -1.01
C ASP A 30 4.07 -14.13 -0.15
N ILE A 31 3.77 -12.87 -0.47
CA ILE A 31 4.39 -11.70 0.16
C ILE A 31 4.14 -11.63 1.67
N PHE A 32 2.93 -11.98 2.13
CA PHE A 32 2.60 -11.94 3.55
C PHE A 32 3.25 -13.10 4.29
N THR A 33 3.44 -14.25 3.64
CA THR A 33 4.25 -15.34 4.18
C THR A 33 5.70 -14.91 4.36
N LYS A 34 6.31 -14.24 3.38
CA LYS A 34 7.68 -13.69 3.50
C LYS A 34 7.79 -12.67 4.63
N LEU A 35 6.85 -11.72 4.69
CA LEU A 35 6.81 -10.72 5.76
C LEU A 35 6.70 -11.35 7.14
N THR A 36 5.80 -12.33 7.29
CA THR A 36 5.60 -13.05 8.54
C THR A 36 6.85 -13.81 8.94
N SER A 37 7.48 -14.51 7.99
CA SER A 37 8.73 -15.22 8.17
C SER A 37 9.85 -14.31 8.68
N GLN A 38 10.03 -13.14 8.05
CA GLN A 38 11.04 -12.18 8.47
C GLN A 38 10.72 -11.52 9.81
N TRP A 39 9.44 -11.23 10.06
CA TRP A 39 9.01 -10.60 11.31
C TRP A 39 9.15 -11.54 12.50
N LEU A 40 8.73 -12.80 12.37
CA LEU A 40 8.79 -13.81 13.42
C LEU A 40 10.14 -14.52 13.51
N GLY A 41 11.03 -14.32 12.53
CA GLY A 41 12.33 -14.99 12.46
C GLY A 41 12.24 -16.50 12.21
N VAL A 42 11.16 -16.96 11.58
CA VAL A 42 10.93 -18.39 11.27
C VAL A 42 11.02 -18.64 9.76
N PRO A 43 11.45 -19.83 9.30
CA PRO A 43 11.43 -20.16 7.87
C PRO A 43 10.02 -20.03 7.26
N PRO A 44 9.86 -19.61 5.98
CA PRO A 44 8.54 -19.46 5.33
C PRO A 44 7.65 -20.70 5.40
N VAL A 45 8.25 -21.90 5.39
CA VAL A 45 7.55 -23.19 5.47
C VAL A 45 6.91 -23.43 6.84
N LYS A 46 7.38 -22.73 7.88
CA LYS A 46 6.82 -22.82 9.25
C LYS A 46 5.77 -21.76 9.53
N VAL A 47 5.55 -20.82 8.61
CA VAL A 47 4.52 -19.79 8.77
C VAL A 47 3.16 -20.43 8.56
N ASP A 48 2.30 -20.36 9.58
CA ASP A 48 0.93 -20.84 9.45
C ASP A 48 0.00 -19.78 8.81
N PHE A 49 -1.20 -20.22 8.40
CA PHE A 49 -2.19 -19.34 7.79
C PHE A 49 -2.68 -18.23 8.75
N LYS A 50 -2.79 -18.51 10.05
CA LYS A 50 -3.27 -17.55 11.04
C LYS A 50 -2.25 -16.43 11.27
N GLU A 51 -0.97 -16.78 11.34
CA GLU A 51 0.15 -15.85 11.43
C GLU A 51 0.22 -14.98 10.18
N ARG A 52 0.12 -15.58 8.99
CA ARG A 52 0.06 -14.85 7.72
C ARG A 52 -1.06 -13.81 7.70
N GLU A 53 -2.29 -14.23 8.04
CA GLU A 53 -3.44 -13.33 8.06
C GLU A 53 -3.32 -12.23 9.14
N ARG A 54 -2.73 -12.56 10.29
CA ARG A 54 -2.43 -11.58 11.34
C ARG A 54 -1.43 -10.53 10.85
N THR A 55 -0.33 -10.95 10.24
CA THR A 55 0.67 -10.04 9.65
C THR A 55 0.03 -9.15 8.60
N LYS A 56 -0.79 -9.70 7.71
CA LYS A 56 -1.54 -8.91 6.70
C LYS A 56 -2.38 -7.82 7.36
N ARG A 57 -3.14 -8.15 8.40
CA ARG A 57 -3.97 -7.18 9.14
C ARG A 57 -3.13 -6.10 9.82
N ILE A 58 -1.98 -6.46 10.40
CA ILE A 58 -1.05 -5.50 11.03
C ILE A 58 -0.49 -4.55 9.98
N VAL A 59 0.01 -5.08 8.85
CA VAL A 59 0.60 -4.28 7.77
C VAL A 59 -0.38 -3.24 7.24
N TYR A 60 -1.61 -3.63 6.91
CA TYR A 60 -2.62 -2.68 6.45
C TYR A 60 -3.04 -1.71 7.55
N SER A 61 -3.06 -2.16 8.80
CA SER A 61 -3.31 -1.26 9.94
C SER A 61 -2.23 -0.21 10.08
N VAL A 62 -0.96 -0.57 9.86
CA VAL A 62 0.17 0.38 9.85
C VAL A 62 0.06 1.36 8.69
N ILE A 63 -0.20 0.87 7.46
CA ILE A 63 -0.38 1.73 6.26
C ILE A 63 -1.47 2.78 6.48
N TYR A 64 -2.59 2.38 7.10
CA TYR A 64 -3.72 3.28 7.33
C TYR A 64 -3.65 4.03 8.66
N GLY A 65 -2.57 3.86 9.42
CA GLY A 65 -2.37 4.47 10.73
C GLY A 65 -3.44 4.08 11.74
N VAL A 66 -4.03 2.89 11.65
CA VAL A 66 -5.14 2.46 12.51
C VAL A 66 -4.72 2.51 13.99
N GLY A 67 -5.54 3.15 14.82
CA GLY A 67 -5.28 3.23 16.26
C GLY A 67 -5.39 1.87 16.97
N ARG A 68 -4.72 1.74 18.12
CA ARG A 68 -4.62 0.49 18.91
C ARG A 68 -5.96 -0.23 19.15
N GLU A 69 -7.04 0.52 19.37
CA GLU A 69 -8.35 -0.06 19.68
C GLU A 69 -8.97 -0.74 18.46
N ARG A 70 -8.90 -0.09 17.30
CA ARG A 70 -9.36 -0.71 16.05
C ARG A 70 -8.49 -1.90 15.67
N LEU A 71 -7.18 -1.82 15.88
CA LEU A 71 -6.27 -2.94 15.64
C LEU A 71 -6.62 -4.13 16.55
N GLY A 72 -6.85 -3.90 17.84
CA GLY A 72 -7.31 -4.92 18.79
C GLY A 72 -8.58 -5.63 18.31
N ASN A 73 -9.58 -4.85 17.89
CA ASN A 73 -10.82 -5.39 17.32
C ASN A 73 -10.58 -6.20 16.04
N THR A 74 -9.73 -5.72 15.14
CA THR A 74 -9.39 -6.42 13.88
C THR A 74 -8.61 -7.70 14.11
N LEU A 75 -7.78 -7.74 15.15
CA LEU A 75 -6.97 -8.91 15.50
C LEU A 75 -7.68 -9.86 16.48
N CYS A 76 -8.83 -9.46 17.04
CA CYS A 76 -9.53 -10.14 18.13
C CYS A 76 -8.62 -10.37 19.36
N VAL A 77 -7.86 -9.34 19.73
CA VAL A 77 -6.96 -9.35 20.90
C VAL A 77 -7.14 -8.07 21.73
N GLU A 78 -6.63 -8.08 22.95
CA GLU A 78 -6.66 -6.90 23.81
C GLU A 78 -5.88 -5.72 23.20
N PRO A 79 -6.31 -4.46 23.37
CA PRO A 79 -5.66 -3.29 22.76
C PRO A 79 -4.17 -3.16 23.09
N ASN A 80 -3.74 -3.62 24.27
CA ASN A 80 -2.34 -3.60 24.68
C ASN A 80 -1.50 -4.66 23.94
N GLU A 81 -2.07 -5.84 23.69
CA GLU A 81 -1.42 -6.89 22.90
C GLU A 81 -1.28 -6.45 21.44
N ALA A 82 -2.35 -5.87 20.87
CA ALA A 82 -2.34 -5.27 19.55
C ALA A 82 -1.24 -4.19 19.40
N LYS A 83 -1.10 -3.33 20.42
CA LYS A 83 -0.02 -2.34 20.46
C LYS A 83 1.36 -3.01 20.44
N GLY A 84 1.57 -4.06 21.24
CA GLY A 84 2.82 -4.82 21.26
C GLY A 84 3.17 -5.43 19.91
N PHE A 85 2.19 -6.00 19.19
CA PHE A 85 2.41 -6.52 17.84
C PHE A 85 2.81 -5.41 16.85
N MET A 86 2.14 -4.27 16.91
CA MET A 86 2.46 -3.12 16.06
C MET A 86 3.87 -2.59 16.33
N GLU A 87 4.24 -2.42 17.61
CA GLU A 87 5.59 -1.98 18.00
C GLU A 87 6.67 -2.99 17.59
N SER A 88 6.40 -4.29 17.75
CA SER A 88 7.31 -5.35 17.29
C SER A 88 7.50 -5.31 15.76
N PHE A 89 6.42 -5.17 15.00
CA PHE A 89 6.49 -5.09 13.54
C PHE A 89 7.26 -3.85 13.08
N LEU A 90 6.96 -2.68 13.65
CA LEU A 90 7.65 -1.43 13.35
C LEU A 90 9.11 -1.42 13.82
N GLY A 91 9.43 -2.19 14.87
CA GLY A 91 10.81 -2.42 15.31
C GLY A 91 11.60 -3.28 14.33
N LYS A 92 10.95 -4.19 13.61
CA LYS A 92 11.57 -4.98 12.54
C LYS A 92 11.78 -4.17 11.25
N PHE A 93 10.86 -3.26 10.93
CA PHE A 93 10.90 -2.42 9.73
C PHE A 93 10.99 -0.93 10.11
N PRO A 94 12.15 -0.47 10.63
CA PRO A 94 12.30 0.88 11.20
C PRO A 94 12.11 1.99 10.16
N GLY A 95 12.36 1.75 8.87
CA GLY A 95 12.18 2.75 7.82
C GLY A 95 10.72 3.22 7.71
N ILE A 96 9.75 2.35 8.04
CA ILE A 96 8.32 2.70 8.05
C ILE A 96 8.02 3.80 9.09
N ASN A 97 8.62 3.66 10.28
CA ASN A 97 8.48 4.65 11.35
C ASN A 97 9.14 5.97 10.98
N GLU A 98 10.33 5.92 10.39
CA GLU A 98 11.04 7.11 9.94
C GLU A 98 10.24 7.88 8.88
N PHE A 99 9.71 7.16 7.88
CA PHE A 99 8.83 7.73 6.86
C PHE A 99 7.59 8.38 7.47
N SER A 100 6.92 7.69 8.39
CA SER A 100 5.70 8.21 9.04
C SER A 100 6.00 9.49 9.82
N ARG A 101 7.09 9.51 10.59
CA ARG A 101 7.56 10.69 11.33
C ARG A 101 7.86 11.84 10.39
N LYS A 102 8.63 11.60 9.33
CA LYS A 102 8.99 12.62 8.33
C LYS A 102 7.76 13.21 7.64
N CYS A 103 6.81 12.36 7.25
CA CYS A 103 5.55 12.79 6.65
C CYS A 103 4.75 13.72 7.59
N ILE A 104 4.69 13.39 8.88
CA ILE A 104 4.04 14.22 9.91
C ILE A 104 4.79 15.55 10.12
N GLU A 105 6.12 15.53 10.16
CA GLU A 105 6.96 16.72 10.31
C GLU A 105 6.82 17.67 9.10
N ASP A 106 6.85 17.12 7.89
CA ASP A 106 6.64 17.85 6.65
C ASP A 106 5.23 18.47 6.62
N CYS A 107 4.22 17.72 7.06
CA CYS A 107 2.85 18.20 7.17
C CYS A 107 2.70 19.32 8.20
N ASN A 108 3.35 19.19 9.36
CA ASN A 108 3.38 20.23 10.39
C ASN A 108 4.06 21.50 9.89
N THR A 109 5.13 21.38 9.11
CA THR A 109 5.85 22.53 8.56
C THR A 109 5.01 23.24 7.49
N ASN A 110 4.48 22.48 6.53
CA ASN A 110 3.87 23.02 5.32
C ASN A 110 2.34 23.22 5.40
N GLY A 111 1.66 22.52 6.32
CA GLY A 111 0.19 22.45 6.40
C GLY A 111 -0.46 21.50 5.38
N PHE A 112 0.34 20.81 4.56
CA PHE A 112 -0.12 19.82 3.58
C PHE A 112 0.90 18.70 3.40
N VAL A 113 0.44 17.59 2.84
CA VAL A 113 1.26 16.50 2.31
C VAL A 113 1.04 16.33 0.81
N SER A 114 1.97 15.66 0.13
CA SER A 114 1.89 15.41 -1.32
C SER A 114 2.15 13.96 -1.69
N THR A 115 1.51 13.49 -2.75
CA THR A 115 1.79 12.18 -3.36
C THR A 115 3.10 12.22 -4.17
N ILE A 116 3.53 11.06 -4.71
CA ILE A 116 4.69 10.99 -5.61
C ILE A 116 4.51 11.86 -6.87
N PHE A 117 3.27 12.02 -7.36
CA PHE A 117 2.92 12.92 -8.47
C PHE A 117 2.67 14.37 -8.03
N LYS A 118 3.06 14.73 -6.80
CA LYS A 118 2.96 16.08 -6.22
C LYS A 118 1.52 16.59 -6.06
N ARG A 119 0.52 15.71 -6.09
CA ARG A 119 -0.86 16.07 -5.74
C ARG A 119 -0.94 16.35 -4.24
N LYS A 120 -1.43 17.54 -3.88
CA LYS A 120 -1.45 18.02 -2.49
C LYS A 120 -2.75 17.69 -1.78
N ARG A 121 -2.66 17.46 -0.47
CA ARG A 121 -3.79 17.48 0.46
C ARG A 121 -3.46 18.34 1.67
N TRP A 122 -4.26 19.37 1.87
CA TRP A 122 -4.20 20.23 3.04
C TRP A 122 -4.74 19.50 4.27
N ILE A 123 -4.02 19.60 5.38
CA ILE A 123 -4.39 18.96 6.66
C ILE A 123 -4.45 20.08 7.72
N PRO A 124 -5.57 20.84 7.78
CA PRO A 124 -5.67 22.05 8.62
C PRO A 124 -5.51 21.75 10.11
N HIS A 125 -5.86 20.53 10.53
CA HIS A 125 -5.87 20.12 11.93
C HIS A 125 -4.53 19.55 12.43
N ILE A 126 -3.47 19.56 11.61
CA ILE A 126 -2.16 19.00 11.99
C ILE A 126 -1.52 19.72 13.18
N LYS A 127 -1.87 21.00 13.41
CA LYS A 127 -1.42 21.81 14.56
C LYS A 127 -2.45 21.93 15.69
N SER A 128 -3.48 21.10 15.69
CA SER A 128 -4.51 21.17 16.74
C SER A 128 -3.92 20.96 18.14
N ARG A 129 -4.42 21.73 19.11
CA ARG A 129 -4.10 21.52 20.53
C ARG A 129 -4.81 20.30 21.11
N ASP A 130 -5.95 19.94 20.51
CA ASP A 130 -6.67 18.71 20.85
C ASP A 130 -5.88 17.50 20.31
N PHE A 131 -5.47 16.63 21.24
CA PHE A 131 -4.66 15.45 20.94
C PHE A 131 -5.37 14.48 19.99
N GLN A 132 -6.67 14.26 20.14
CA GLN A 132 -7.41 13.31 19.31
C GLN A 132 -7.52 13.82 17.87
N ILE A 133 -7.84 15.11 17.72
CA ILE A 133 -7.94 15.79 16.43
C ILE A 133 -6.57 15.81 15.73
N ARG A 134 -5.50 16.16 16.46
CA ARG A 134 -4.13 16.16 15.92
C ARG A 134 -3.71 14.75 15.50
N SER A 135 -3.92 13.75 16.34
CA SER A 135 -3.58 12.36 16.03
C SER A 135 -4.35 11.84 14.81
N GLN A 136 -5.60 12.26 14.61
CA GLN A 136 -6.33 11.96 13.38
C GLN A 136 -5.72 12.63 12.14
N ALA A 137 -5.30 13.89 12.27
CA ALA A 137 -4.63 14.62 11.19
C ALA A 137 -3.29 13.98 10.79
N GLU A 138 -2.50 13.53 11.77
CA GLU A 138 -1.24 12.79 11.55
C GLU A 138 -1.49 11.48 10.76
N ARG A 139 -2.49 10.69 11.16
CA ARG A 139 -2.90 9.48 10.43
C ARG A 139 -3.34 9.78 9.00
N GLN A 140 -4.12 10.84 8.81
CA GLN A 140 -4.58 11.26 7.48
C GLN A 140 -3.42 11.68 6.58
N ALA A 141 -2.41 12.34 7.14
CA ALA A 141 -1.22 12.77 6.40
C ALA A 141 -0.46 11.56 5.84
N VAL A 142 -0.10 10.59 6.70
CA VAL A 142 0.63 9.38 6.29
C VAL A 142 -0.16 8.55 5.30
N ASN A 143 -1.44 8.28 5.60
CA ASN A 143 -2.32 7.50 4.73
C ASN A 143 -2.44 8.14 3.34
N PHE A 144 -2.63 9.46 3.26
CA PHE A 144 -2.79 10.14 1.98
C PHE A 144 -1.55 10.01 1.09
N VAL A 145 -0.34 10.04 1.66
CA VAL A 145 0.88 9.89 0.86
C VAL A 145 0.93 8.51 0.20
N VAL A 146 0.61 7.44 0.92
CA VAL A 146 0.63 6.07 0.38
C VAL A 146 -0.55 5.83 -0.57
N GLN A 147 -1.79 5.96 -0.09
CA GLN A 147 -2.99 5.69 -0.89
C GLN A 147 -3.13 6.66 -2.06
N GLY A 148 -2.80 7.93 -1.83
CA GLY A 148 -2.86 8.93 -2.89
C GLY A 148 -1.88 8.63 -4.01
N SER A 149 -0.67 8.17 -3.67
CA SER A 149 0.31 7.74 -4.67
C SER A 149 -0.10 6.48 -5.41
N ALA A 150 -0.73 5.52 -4.73
CA ALA A 150 -1.33 4.34 -5.37
C ALA A 150 -2.41 4.74 -6.38
N ALA A 151 -3.33 5.62 -5.97
CA ALA A 151 -4.38 6.13 -6.84
C ALA A 151 -3.82 6.87 -8.06
N ASP A 152 -2.73 7.61 -7.90
CA ASP A 152 -2.09 8.33 -9.00
C ASP A 152 -1.43 7.35 -10.00
N LEU A 153 -0.77 6.29 -9.51
CA LEU A 153 -0.23 5.22 -10.36
C LEU A 153 -1.31 4.47 -11.12
N CYS A 154 -2.41 4.06 -10.44
CA CYS A 154 -3.52 3.39 -11.09
C CYS A 154 -4.12 4.25 -12.21
N LYS A 155 -4.29 5.56 -11.97
CA LYS A 155 -4.78 6.49 -12.99
C LYS A 155 -3.81 6.66 -14.16
N SER A 156 -2.50 6.72 -13.89
CA SER A 156 -1.48 6.78 -14.93
C SER A 156 -1.52 5.53 -15.82
N ALA A 157 -1.59 4.34 -15.21
CA ALA A 157 -1.72 3.07 -15.94
C ALA A 157 -3.02 3.01 -16.75
N MET A 158 -4.13 3.48 -16.18
CA MET A 158 -5.41 3.56 -16.87
C MET A 158 -5.32 4.42 -18.15
N ILE A 159 -4.68 5.59 -18.08
CA ILE A 159 -4.48 6.46 -19.24
C ILE A 159 -3.61 5.76 -20.30
N GLN A 160 -2.53 5.10 -19.87
CA GLN A 160 -1.65 4.37 -20.77
C GLN A 160 -2.36 3.20 -21.48
N ILE A 161 -3.19 2.44 -20.75
CA ILE A 161 -4.04 1.37 -21.32
C ILE A 161 -4.95 1.91 -22.39
N VAL A 162 -5.76 2.92 -22.04
CA VAL A 162 -6.75 3.48 -22.94
C VAL A 162 -6.08 3.99 -24.21
N HIS A 163 -4.96 4.71 -24.05
CA HIS A 163 -4.21 5.21 -25.20
C HIS A 163 -3.59 4.11 -26.07
N ALA A 164 -3.13 3.01 -25.46
CA ALA A 164 -2.63 1.86 -26.21
C ALA A 164 -3.74 1.14 -26.99
N LEU A 165 -4.94 1.01 -26.41
CA LEU A 165 -6.11 0.47 -27.09
C LEU A 165 -6.57 1.36 -28.25
N GLU A 166 -6.59 2.68 -28.06
CA GLU A 166 -6.97 3.64 -29.11
C GLU A 166 -6.02 3.65 -30.30
N LYS A 167 -4.73 3.34 -30.08
CA LYS A 167 -3.73 3.26 -31.15
C LYS A 167 -3.92 2.08 -32.09
N ASP A 168 -4.42 0.96 -31.58
CA ASP A 168 -4.69 -0.24 -32.39
C ASP A 168 -6.19 -0.46 -32.50
N VAL A 169 -6.81 0.24 -33.44
CA VAL A 169 -8.26 0.15 -33.73
C VAL A 169 -8.73 -1.25 -34.17
N SER A 170 -7.79 -2.17 -34.46
CA SER A 170 -8.13 -3.56 -34.76
C SER A 170 -8.44 -4.38 -33.50
N LEU A 171 -7.98 -3.94 -32.33
CA LEU A 171 -8.27 -4.59 -31.05
C LEU A 171 -9.69 -4.26 -30.61
N LYS A 172 -10.51 -5.29 -30.49
CA LYS A 172 -11.85 -5.15 -29.90
C LYS A 172 -11.76 -5.30 -28.39
N ALA A 173 -11.26 -4.26 -27.74
CA ALA A 173 -11.14 -4.19 -26.30
C ALA A 173 -11.54 -2.81 -25.77
N ARG A 174 -12.17 -2.77 -24.60
CA ARG A 174 -12.48 -1.51 -23.90
C ARG A 174 -12.32 -1.67 -22.40
N LEU A 175 -11.86 -0.60 -21.75
CA LEU A 175 -11.88 -0.51 -20.30
C LEU A 175 -13.34 -0.38 -19.83
N LEU A 176 -13.79 -1.29 -18.96
CA LEU A 176 -15.14 -1.25 -18.39
C LEU A 176 -15.18 -0.46 -17.08
N LEU A 177 -14.31 -0.83 -16.15
CA LEU A 177 -14.35 -0.33 -14.77
C LEU A 177 -13.00 -0.44 -14.09
N GLN A 178 -12.81 0.41 -13.09
CA GLN A 178 -11.70 0.37 -12.15
C GLN A 178 -12.26 0.05 -10.76
N ILE A 179 -11.72 -0.98 -10.10
CA ILE A 179 -12.01 -1.29 -8.69
C ILE A 179 -10.69 -1.19 -7.95
N HIS A 180 -10.48 -0.11 -7.20
CA HIS A 180 -9.22 0.15 -6.49
C HIS A 180 -7.98 0.04 -7.39
N ASP A 181 -7.20 -1.03 -7.26
CA ASP A 181 -5.98 -1.39 -7.96
C ASP A 181 -6.20 -2.40 -9.12
N GLU A 182 -7.46 -2.71 -9.42
CA GLU A 182 -7.88 -3.55 -10.54
C GLU A 182 -8.46 -2.72 -11.69
N LEU A 183 -8.07 -3.07 -12.92
CA LEU A 183 -8.63 -2.54 -14.16
C LEU A 183 -9.27 -3.71 -14.92
N LEU A 184 -10.58 -3.62 -15.12
CA LEU A 184 -11.35 -4.64 -15.82
C LEU A 184 -11.63 -4.19 -17.25
N LEU A 185 -11.25 -5.03 -18.21
CA LEU A 185 -11.46 -4.82 -19.62
C LEU A 185 -12.48 -5.83 -20.17
N GLU A 186 -13.33 -5.39 -21.08
CA GLU A 186 -14.09 -6.25 -21.96
C GLU A 186 -13.31 -6.42 -23.26
N VAL A 187 -13.08 -7.66 -23.68
CA VAL A 187 -12.23 -8.01 -24.82
C VAL A 187 -12.93 -9.09 -25.64
N ALA A 188 -12.93 -8.97 -26.97
CA ALA A 188 -13.37 -10.06 -27.84
C ALA A 188 -12.44 -11.27 -27.69
N ASP A 189 -13.00 -12.49 -27.69
CA ASP A 189 -12.23 -13.73 -27.47
C ASP A 189 -11.01 -13.86 -28.39
N THR A 190 -11.13 -13.39 -29.63
CA THR A 190 -10.06 -13.39 -30.65
C THR A 190 -8.87 -12.50 -30.33
N ASP A 191 -9.04 -11.51 -29.43
CA ASP A 191 -8.03 -10.50 -29.09
C ASP A 191 -7.44 -10.68 -27.68
N ILE A 192 -7.90 -11.67 -26.89
CA ILE A 192 -7.46 -11.87 -25.50
C ILE A 192 -5.93 -12.01 -25.40
N ASP A 193 -5.33 -12.85 -26.23
CA ASP A 193 -3.88 -13.09 -26.16
C ASP A 193 -3.06 -11.89 -26.61
N ARG A 194 -3.57 -11.13 -27.59
CA ARG A 194 -2.95 -9.87 -28.04
C ARG A 194 -3.00 -8.82 -26.94
N VAL A 195 -4.13 -8.70 -26.23
CA VAL A 195 -4.29 -7.76 -25.12
C VAL A 195 -3.40 -8.14 -23.93
N LYS A 196 -3.34 -9.43 -23.56
CA LYS A 196 -2.47 -9.92 -22.47
C LYS A 196 -0.98 -9.81 -22.79
N GLY A 197 -0.60 -10.10 -24.04
CA GLY A 197 0.80 -10.10 -24.49
C GLY A 197 1.33 -8.72 -24.87
N SER A 198 0.46 -7.70 -24.93
CA SER A 198 0.88 -6.34 -25.24
C SER A 198 1.69 -5.77 -24.08
N SER A 199 2.99 -5.54 -24.32
CA SER A 199 3.86 -4.84 -23.38
C SER A 199 3.41 -3.40 -23.12
N ALA A 200 2.65 -2.80 -24.05
CA ALA A 200 2.01 -1.49 -23.86
C ALA A 200 0.82 -1.54 -22.88
N LEU A 201 0.33 -2.74 -22.55
CA LEU A 201 -0.74 -3.01 -21.58
C LEU A 201 -0.23 -3.75 -20.33
N ALA A 202 1.09 -3.95 -20.21
CA ALA A 202 1.73 -4.52 -19.03
C ALA A 202 2.20 -3.40 -18.09
N PHE A 203 1.75 -3.41 -16.84
CA PHE A 203 2.07 -2.43 -15.78
C PHE A 203 2.43 -3.13 -14.48
#